data_AF-A0A4P6HAX9-F1
#
_entry.id   AF-A0A4P6HAX9-F1
#
_cell.length_a   1.000
_cell.length_b   1.000
_cell.length_c   1.000
_cell.angle_alpha   90.00
_cell.angle_beta   90.00
_cell.angle_gamma   90.00
#
_symmetry.space_group_name_H-M   'P 1'
#
loop_
_entity.id
_entity.type
_entity.pdbx_description
1 polymer ?
#
loop_
_entity_poly.entity_id
_entity_poly.type
_entity_poly.pdbx_seq_one_letter_code
_entity_poly.pdbx_strand_id
1 'polypeptide(L)'
;MTVAIAILMKDPGAAKTRLSPVLANDAREKLALLLFENTLQFFMRTRAGEPIGVVTASRETAAIGKKYGASIIEETAHGDINAAACRASAWANDIGATSLLVVHADIATLVDEEVDRLLAARERCSVAIGVSADGGTNALLLTPPDAIPFCYGPNSAKAHEAAARLSGRSSEKLQLAYLSRDIDTPQDLRDHVEAFRSPVEAECFAVATMPEVVAGDGLATLIVEALARTNRALAAGDIVVVAQKIVSKSEGRLVAAKQFQPSQQAIALAAEIGKDPHKVEAILSESSDVIRARRQPPDGLLITRHRHGWICANAGIDESNLGDGRDGMLLLLPEDPDASARAIRSDLEARYGAPIGVIVSDTFGRPWRNGLVNIAIGTAGVPAIVDWAGRTDAYGRGLKATLPAFADEVAAAAGLLMQKDAGLPVIVLRGLRWQAIAGSSARDVLRPVTQELFL
;
A
#
# COMPACT_ATOMS: atom_id res chain seq x y z
N MET A 1 6.90 6.80 -23.98
CA MET A 1 5.60 6.81 -24.68
C MET A 1 4.58 7.35 -23.72
N THR A 2 4.17 8.60 -23.93
CA THR A 2 3.29 9.35 -23.02
C THR A 2 1.84 8.90 -23.17
N VAL A 3 1.15 8.66 -22.06
CA VAL A 3 -0.28 8.34 -22.04
C VAL A 3 -1.04 9.51 -21.47
N ALA A 4 -1.86 10.15 -22.31
CA ALA A 4 -2.84 11.11 -21.81
C ALA A 4 -3.99 10.36 -21.15
N ILE A 5 -4.43 10.79 -19.96
CA ILE A 5 -5.59 10.23 -19.27
C ILE A 5 -6.67 11.31 -19.24
N ALA A 6 -7.84 11.03 -19.81
CA ALA A 6 -8.96 11.94 -19.85
C ALA A 6 -10.15 11.37 -19.07
N ILE A 7 -10.60 12.11 -18.05
CA ILE A 7 -11.77 11.77 -17.24
C ILE A 7 -12.97 12.55 -17.79
N LEU A 8 -13.98 11.84 -18.27
CA LEU A 8 -15.21 12.43 -18.78
C LEU A 8 -16.21 12.62 -17.64
N MET A 9 -16.65 13.87 -17.43
CA MET A 9 -17.63 14.19 -16.40
C MET A 9 -18.67 15.18 -16.94
N LYS A 10 -19.88 14.67 -17.16
CA LYS A 10 -21.06 15.48 -17.46
C LYS A 10 -21.46 16.35 -16.27
N ASP A 11 -22.40 17.26 -16.50
CA ASP A 11 -22.97 18.08 -15.42
C ASP A 11 -23.47 17.20 -14.25
N PRO A 12 -22.89 17.35 -13.04
CA PRO A 12 -23.32 16.62 -11.84
C PRO A 12 -24.81 16.75 -11.55
N GLY A 13 -25.41 17.92 -11.81
CA GLY A 13 -26.83 18.18 -11.54
C GLY A 13 -27.78 17.39 -12.46
N ALA A 14 -27.28 16.92 -13.61
CA ALA A 14 -28.00 16.05 -14.56
C ALA A 14 -27.47 14.61 -14.54
N ALA A 15 -26.59 14.27 -13.59
CA ALA A 15 -26.03 12.94 -13.47
C ALA A 15 -26.94 11.98 -12.70
N LYS A 16 -26.67 10.68 -12.86
CA LYS A 16 -27.30 9.60 -12.09
C LYS A 16 -28.83 9.64 -12.06
N THR A 17 -29.46 10.06 -13.15
CA THR A 17 -30.93 10.23 -13.22
C THR A 17 -31.71 8.97 -12.85
N ARG A 18 -31.17 7.80 -13.20
CA ARG A 18 -31.67 6.46 -12.84
C ARG A 18 -31.73 6.19 -11.32
N LEU A 19 -31.04 6.98 -10.49
CA LEU A 19 -31.11 6.93 -9.02
C LEU A 19 -32.23 7.79 -8.41
N SER A 20 -33.06 8.49 -9.21
CA SER A 20 -34.21 9.28 -8.68
C SER A 20 -35.12 8.52 -7.72
N PRO A 21 -35.35 7.20 -7.84
CA PRO A 21 -36.27 6.52 -6.92
C PRO A 21 -35.71 6.37 -5.49
N VAL A 22 -34.40 6.51 -5.31
CA VAL A 22 -33.71 6.25 -4.02
C VAL A 22 -32.91 7.43 -3.49
N LEU A 23 -32.59 8.42 -4.33
CA LEU A 23 -31.83 9.60 -3.96
C LEU A 23 -32.50 10.88 -4.48
N ALA A 24 -32.59 11.88 -3.60
CA ALA A 24 -32.98 13.24 -3.97
C ALA A 24 -31.93 13.89 -4.90
N ASN A 25 -32.30 14.97 -5.60
CA ASN A 25 -31.43 15.56 -6.62
C ASN A 25 -30.07 15.99 -6.09
N ASP A 26 -30.06 16.65 -4.93
CA ASP A 26 -28.84 17.11 -4.24
C ASP A 26 -27.96 15.94 -3.81
N ALA A 27 -28.54 14.82 -3.40
CA ALA A 27 -27.81 13.61 -3.04
C ALA A 27 -27.17 12.93 -4.27
N ARG A 28 -27.85 12.95 -5.42
CA ARG A 28 -27.30 12.41 -6.68
C ARG A 28 -26.15 13.25 -7.20
N GLU A 29 -26.29 14.57 -7.16
CA GLU A 29 -25.25 15.52 -7.52
C GLU A 29 -23.99 15.31 -6.67
N LYS A 30 -24.16 15.24 -5.34
CA LYS A 30 -23.07 14.92 -4.40
C LYS A 30 -22.41 13.58 -4.70
N LEU A 31 -23.20 12.53 -4.98
CA LEU A 31 -22.65 11.22 -5.32
C LEU A 31 -21.84 11.27 -6.61
N ALA A 32 -22.32 11.97 -7.63
CA ALA A 32 -21.62 12.11 -8.91
C ALA A 32 -20.28 12.85 -8.73
N LEU A 33 -20.26 13.94 -7.95
CA LEU A 33 -19.04 14.67 -7.61
C LEU A 33 -18.05 13.81 -6.81
N LEU A 34 -18.55 13.01 -5.86
CA LEU A 34 -17.71 12.14 -5.03
C LEU A 34 -17.05 11.04 -5.87
N LEU A 35 -17.79 10.39 -6.77
CA LEU A 35 -17.23 9.38 -7.68
C LEU A 35 -16.20 9.99 -8.63
N PHE A 36 -16.48 11.19 -9.14
CA PHE A 36 -15.54 11.95 -9.96
C PHE A 36 -14.25 12.30 -9.19
N GLU A 37 -14.38 12.88 -7.99
CA GLU A 37 -13.23 13.29 -7.20
C GLU A 37 -12.37 12.08 -6.79
N ASN A 38 -13.00 10.94 -6.44
CA ASN A 38 -12.30 9.69 -6.18
C ASN A 38 -11.52 9.19 -7.41
N THR A 39 -12.14 9.24 -8.59
CA THR A 39 -11.51 8.85 -9.86
C THR A 39 -10.31 9.75 -10.17
N LEU A 40 -10.48 11.06 -10.02
CA LEU A 40 -9.41 12.03 -10.24
C LEU A 40 -8.25 11.84 -9.24
N GLN A 41 -8.55 11.73 -7.95
CA GLN A 41 -7.52 11.49 -6.92
C GLN A 41 -6.75 10.20 -7.18
N PHE A 42 -7.45 9.13 -7.59
CA PHE A 42 -6.82 7.87 -7.94
C PHE A 42 -5.74 8.09 -9.03
N PHE A 43 -6.11 8.69 -10.17
CA PHE A 43 -5.16 8.90 -11.27
C PHE A 43 -4.05 9.89 -10.91
N MET A 44 -4.37 10.98 -10.20
CA MET A 44 -3.36 11.94 -9.75
C MET A 44 -2.32 11.29 -8.83
N ARG A 45 -2.74 10.35 -7.98
CA ARG A 45 -1.86 9.62 -7.06
C ARG A 45 -1.03 8.55 -7.77
N THR A 46 -1.67 7.75 -8.63
CA THR A 46 -1.04 6.54 -9.18
C THR A 46 -0.35 6.80 -10.51
N ARG A 47 -0.66 7.93 -11.18
CA ARG A 47 -0.13 8.34 -12.49
C ARG A 47 0.40 9.77 -12.49
N ALA A 48 1.05 10.19 -11.40
CA ALA A 48 1.57 11.55 -11.24
C ALA A 48 2.52 12.03 -12.36
N GLY A 49 3.11 11.11 -13.14
CA GLY A 49 3.97 11.43 -14.29
C GLY A 49 3.25 11.55 -15.65
N GLU A 50 1.97 11.22 -15.73
CA GLU A 50 1.20 11.24 -16.97
C GLU A 50 0.30 12.50 -17.05
N PRO A 51 0.05 13.06 -18.24
CA PRO A 51 -0.89 14.17 -18.39
C PRO A 51 -2.32 13.74 -18.06
N ILE A 52 -2.96 14.41 -17.10
CA ILE A 52 -4.34 14.15 -16.69
C ILE A 52 -5.23 15.33 -17.05
N GLY A 53 -6.29 15.04 -17.81
CA GLY A 53 -7.29 15.99 -18.29
C GLY A 53 -8.69 15.66 -17.77
N VAL A 54 -9.48 16.69 -17.47
CA VAL A 54 -10.90 16.58 -17.10
C VAL A 54 -11.72 17.25 -18.20
N VAL A 55 -12.58 16.47 -18.87
CA VAL A 55 -13.53 17.00 -19.85
C VAL A 55 -14.85 17.27 -19.16
N THR A 56 -15.24 18.54 -19.10
CA THR A 56 -16.50 18.93 -18.46
C THR A 56 -16.98 20.30 -18.91
N ALA A 57 -18.30 20.50 -18.88
CA ALA A 57 -18.95 21.80 -18.96
C ALA A 57 -19.26 22.40 -17.58
N SER A 58 -19.11 21.62 -16.49
CA SER A 58 -19.45 22.05 -15.13
C SER A 58 -18.33 22.88 -14.50
N ARG A 59 -18.67 24.09 -14.04
CA ARG A 59 -17.73 24.97 -13.31
C ARG A 59 -17.23 24.35 -12.02
N GLU A 60 -18.08 23.62 -11.31
CA GLU A 60 -17.73 22.94 -10.06
C GLU A 60 -16.74 21.80 -10.31
N THR A 61 -17.03 20.95 -11.30
CA THR A 61 -16.14 19.85 -11.70
C THR A 61 -14.79 20.40 -12.18
N ALA A 62 -14.79 21.49 -12.95
CA ALA A 62 -13.57 22.17 -13.38
C ALA A 62 -12.77 22.76 -12.19
N ALA A 63 -13.44 23.29 -11.16
CA ALA A 63 -12.78 23.80 -9.97
C ALA A 63 -12.09 22.67 -9.18
N ILE A 64 -12.75 21.52 -9.02
CA ILE A 64 -12.17 20.31 -8.42
C ILE A 64 -10.97 19.84 -9.24
N GLY A 65 -11.11 19.73 -10.57
CA GLY A 65 -10.00 19.36 -11.47
C GLY A 65 -8.77 20.26 -11.31
N LYS A 66 -8.96 21.57 -11.30
CA LYS A 66 -7.88 22.56 -11.08
C LYS A 66 -7.24 22.43 -9.71
N LYS A 67 -8.03 22.19 -8.65
CA LYS A 67 -7.55 22.00 -7.28
C LYS A 67 -6.53 20.85 -7.19
N TYR A 68 -6.74 19.78 -7.95
CA TYR A 68 -5.81 18.64 -8.00
C TYR A 68 -4.72 18.77 -9.07
N GLY A 69 -4.70 19.86 -9.85
CA GLY A 69 -3.67 20.08 -10.88
C GLY A 69 -3.94 19.44 -12.24
N ALA A 70 -5.17 18.97 -12.50
CA ALA A 70 -5.54 18.44 -13.82
C ALA A 70 -5.81 19.55 -14.84
N SER A 71 -5.54 19.24 -16.11
CA SER A 71 -5.89 20.12 -17.25
C SER A 71 -7.40 20.12 -17.47
N ILE A 72 -8.01 21.29 -17.64
CA ILE A 72 -9.45 21.39 -17.92
C ILE A 72 -9.68 21.50 -19.43
N ILE A 73 -10.49 20.59 -19.96
CA ILE A 73 -10.88 20.53 -21.35
C ILE A 73 -12.35 20.94 -21.43
N GLU A 74 -12.59 22.20 -21.82
CA GLU A 74 -13.94 22.73 -21.86
C GLU A 74 -14.80 22.04 -22.93
N GLU A 75 -15.99 21.62 -22.52
CA GLU A 75 -17.02 21.03 -23.37
C GLU A 75 -18.11 22.06 -23.67
N THR A 76 -18.43 22.28 -24.95
CA THR A 76 -19.44 23.27 -25.39
C THR A 76 -20.80 22.64 -25.72
N ALA A 77 -20.84 21.33 -25.95
CA ALA A 77 -22.06 20.59 -26.30
C ALA A 77 -22.55 19.86 -25.05
N HIS A 78 -23.55 20.41 -24.36
CA HIS A 78 -24.06 19.83 -23.12
C HIS A 78 -24.58 18.40 -23.33
N GLY A 79 -23.84 17.39 -22.85
CA GLY A 79 -24.33 16.04 -22.65
C GLY A 79 -24.07 15.02 -23.77
N ASP A 80 -23.28 15.35 -24.80
CA ASP A 80 -22.83 14.35 -25.78
C ASP A 80 -21.45 13.79 -25.42
N ILE A 81 -21.47 12.60 -24.83
CA ILE A 81 -20.27 11.88 -24.40
C ILE A 81 -19.29 11.59 -25.54
N ASN A 82 -19.77 11.40 -26.77
CA ASN A 82 -18.88 11.17 -27.92
C ASN A 82 -18.16 12.46 -28.31
N ALA A 83 -18.86 13.60 -28.27
CA ALA A 83 -18.24 14.91 -28.48
C ALA A 83 -17.19 15.22 -27.40
N ALA A 84 -17.49 14.89 -26.13
CA ALA A 84 -16.54 15.01 -25.02
C ALA A 84 -15.29 14.14 -25.24
N ALA A 85 -15.46 12.89 -25.67
CA ALA A 85 -14.35 11.98 -25.97
C ALA A 85 -13.51 12.47 -27.17
N CYS A 86 -14.13 13.02 -28.21
CA CYS A 86 -13.42 13.67 -29.32
C CYS A 86 -12.54 14.85 -28.84
N ARG A 87 -13.02 15.64 -27.88
CA ARG A 87 -12.24 16.74 -27.28
C ARG A 87 -11.06 16.22 -26.46
N ALA A 88 -11.24 15.12 -25.73
CA ALA A 88 -10.12 14.44 -25.06
C ALA A 88 -9.05 13.97 -26.06
N SER A 89 -9.46 13.39 -27.20
CA SER A 89 -8.56 12.96 -28.27
C SER A 89 -7.80 14.12 -28.90
N ALA A 90 -8.48 15.22 -29.22
CA ALA A 90 -7.83 16.43 -29.71
C ALA A 90 -6.79 16.97 -28.72
N TRP A 91 -7.16 17.09 -27.43
CA TRP A 91 -6.24 17.53 -26.38
C TRP A 91 -5.02 16.60 -26.25
N ALA A 92 -5.21 15.28 -26.27
CA ALA A 92 -4.12 14.31 -26.19
C ALA A 92 -3.15 14.43 -27.37
N ASN A 93 -3.67 14.65 -28.58
CA ASN A 93 -2.85 14.90 -29.77
C ASN A 93 -2.08 16.23 -29.67
N ASP A 94 -2.72 17.30 -29.20
CA ASP A 94 -2.10 18.63 -29.05
C ASP A 94 -0.91 18.62 -28.08
N ILE A 95 -0.97 17.80 -27.03
CA ILE A 95 0.15 17.62 -26.08
C ILE A 95 1.16 16.56 -26.53
N GLY A 96 1.00 15.97 -27.72
CA GLY A 96 1.90 14.98 -28.30
C GLY A 96 1.86 13.62 -27.61
N ALA A 97 0.74 13.24 -26.99
CA ALA A 97 0.59 11.93 -26.37
C ALA A 97 0.55 10.82 -27.43
N THR A 98 1.18 9.69 -27.14
CA THR A 98 1.19 8.52 -28.04
C THR A 98 -0.04 7.63 -27.86
N SER A 99 -0.69 7.73 -26.69
CA SER A 99 -1.88 6.98 -26.34
C SER A 99 -2.83 7.87 -25.54
N LEU A 100 -4.13 7.59 -25.63
CA LEU A 100 -5.17 8.20 -24.80
C LEU A 100 -5.94 7.12 -24.05
N LEU A 101 -6.03 7.25 -22.74
CA LEU A 101 -6.97 6.52 -21.91
C LEU A 101 -8.15 7.43 -21.57
N VAL A 102 -9.33 7.11 -22.10
CA VAL A 102 -10.60 7.75 -21.73
C VAL A 102 -11.25 6.95 -20.61
N VAL A 103 -11.65 7.60 -19.53
CA VAL A 103 -12.27 6.97 -18.35
C VAL A 103 -13.53 7.74 -17.95
N HIS A 104 -14.60 7.03 -17.61
CA HIS A 104 -15.79 7.68 -17.06
C HIS A 104 -15.62 7.98 -15.57
N ALA A 105 -16.21 9.07 -15.11
CA ALA A 105 -16.12 9.55 -13.73
C ALA A 105 -16.98 8.77 -12.72
N ASP A 106 -17.78 7.80 -13.15
CA ASP A 106 -18.78 7.09 -12.36
C ASP A 106 -18.36 5.70 -11.85
N ILE A 107 -17.10 5.33 -12.06
CA ILE A 107 -16.57 4.04 -11.62
C ILE A 107 -16.52 3.99 -10.09
N ALA A 108 -17.14 2.96 -9.53
CA ALA A 108 -17.32 2.84 -8.09
C ALA A 108 -16.01 2.59 -7.33
N THR A 109 -15.09 1.85 -7.96
CA THR A 109 -13.80 1.47 -7.37
C THR A 109 -12.79 1.30 -8.49
N LEU A 110 -11.65 1.97 -8.35
CA LEU A 110 -10.49 1.80 -9.21
C LEU A 110 -9.39 1.08 -8.43
N VAL A 111 -8.73 0.14 -9.07
CA VAL A 111 -7.60 -0.62 -8.54
C VAL A 111 -6.44 -0.54 -9.51
N ASP A 112 -5.21 -0.43 -8.97
CA ASP A 112 -4.01 -0.19 -9.77
C ASP A 112 -3.75 -1.34 -10.74
N GLU A 113 -3.96 -2.58 -10.30
CA GLU A 113 -3.71 -3.78 -11.12
C GLU A 113 -4.58 -3.82 -12.39
N GLU A 114 -5.83 -3.36 -12.31
CA GLU A 114 -6.74 -3.34 -13.47
C GLU A 114 -6.39 -2.23 -14.46
N VAL A 115 -5.98 -1.07 -13.95
CA VAL A 115 -5.52 0.05 -14.78
C VAL A 115 -4.19 -0.30 -15.45
N ASP A 116 -3.25 -0.92 -14.74
CA ASP A 116 -1.99 -1.39 -15.31
C ASP A 116 -2.23 -2.43 -16.40
N ARG A 117 -3.14 -3.38 -16.18
CA ARG A 117 -3.51 -4.38 -17.19
C ARG A 117 -4.13 -3.73 -18.44
N LEU A 118 -4.97 -2.71 -18.27
CA LEU A 118 -5.54 -1.94 -19.37
C LEU A 118 -4.44 -1.19 -20.14
N LEU A 119 -3.54 -0.48 -19.45
CA LEU A 119 -2.44 0.26 -20.05
C LEU A 119 -1.44 -0.63 -20.78
N ALA A 120 -1.10 -1.80 -20.21
CA ALA A 120 -0.21 -2.78 -20.82
C ALA A 120 -0.77 -3.37 -22.13
N ALA A 121 -2.09 -3.31 -22.36
CA ALA A 121 -2.71 -3.78 -23.59
C ALA A 121 -2.26 -3.00 -24.84
N ARG A 122 -1.77 -1.75 -24.69
CA ARG A 122 -1.22 -0.94 -25.80
C ARG A 122 -0.03 -1.60 -26.52
N GLU A 123 0.67 -2.49 -25.85
CA GLU A 123 1.80 -3.22 -26.44
C GLU A 123 1.33 -4.34 -27.39
N ARG A 124 0.07 -4.78 -27.26
CA ARG A 124 -0.51 -5.88 -28.03
C ARG A 124 -1.57 -5.42 -29.02
N CYS A 125 -2.26 -4.31 -28.76
CA CYS A 125 -3.34 -3.82 -29.59
C CYS A 125 -3.42 -2.28 -29.64
N SER A 126 -4.03 -1.76 -30.71
CA SER A 126 -4.27 -0.31 -30.86
C SER A 126 -5.47 0.20 -30.06
N VAL A 127 -6.42 -0.69 -29.71
CA VAL A 127 -7.67 -0.34 -29.01
C VAL A 127 -7.92 -1.34 -27.88
N ALA A 128 -7.82 -0.92 -26.63
CA ALA A 128 -8.23 -1.75 -25.49
C ALA A 128 -9.53 -1.22 -24.87
N ILE A 129 -10.50 -2.10 -24.67
CA ILE A 129 -11.87 -1.77 -24.28
C ILE A 129 -12.13 -2.36 -22.89
N GLY A 130 -12.24 -1.51 -21.88
CA GLY A 130 -12.70 -1.87 -20.55
C GLY A 130 -14.23 -1.97 -20.54
N VAL A 131 -14.74 -3.21 -20.57
CA VAL A 131 -16.18 -3.49 -20.73
C VAL A 131 -16.92 -3.24 -19.41
N SER A 132 -18.02 -2.49 -19.46
CA SER A 132 -18.93 -2.30 -18.31
C SER A 132 -19.83 -3.52 -18.09
N ALA A 133 -20.47 -3.61 -16.92
CA ALA A 133 -21.34 -4.73 -16.58
C ALA A 133 -22.55 -4.88 -17.53
N ASP A 134 -23.04 -3.78 -18.11
CA ASP A 134 -24.15 -3.76 -19.05
C ASP A 134 -23.73 -3.90 -20.54
N GLY A 135 -22.44 -4.15 -20.80
CA GLY A 135 -21.89 -4.32 -22.15
C GLY A 135 -21.53 -3.02 -22.86
N GLY A 136 -21.59 -1.88 -22.17
CA GLY A 136 -20.96 -0.62 -22.56
C GLY A 136 -19.43 -0.60 -22.34
N THR A 137 -18.86 0.62 -22.30
CA THR A 137 -17.42 0.88 -22.20
C THR A 137 -17.18 1.88 -21.07
N ASN A 138 -16.53 1.46 -19.98
CA ASN A 138 -16.18 2.35 -18.85
C ASN A 138 -14.78 2.98 -19.02
N ALA A 139 -13.89 2.29 -19.74
CA ALA A 139 -12.59 2.82 -20.11
C ALA A 139 -12.21 2.39 -21.53
N LEU A 140 -11.57 3.29 -22.27
CA LEU A 140 -11.14 3.06 -23.65
C LEU A 140 -9.72 3.57 -23.82
N LEU A 141 -8.79 2.66 -24.12
CA LEU A 141 -7.40 2.99 -24.42
C LEU A 141 -7.18 2.95 -25.94
N LEU A 142 -6.69 4.05 -26.49
CA LEU A 142 -6.42 4.22 -27.91
C LEU A 142 -4.94 4.52 -28.14
N THR A 143 -4.34 3.84 -29.11
CA THR A 143 -2.96 4.06 -29.57
C THR A 143 -2.94 4.00 -31.10
N PRO A 144 -2.86 5.14 -31.81
CA PRO A 144 -2.79 6.54 -31.33
C PRO A 144 -4.10 7.06 -30.70
N PRO A 145 -4.12 8.26 -30.08
CA PRO A 145 -5.32 8.84 -29.43
C PRO A 145 -6.58 8.95 -30.29
N ASP A 146 -6.43 8.95 -31.61
CA ASP A 146 -7.48 9.06 -32.62
C ASP A 146 -7.67 7.75 -33.43
N ALA A 147 -7.26 6.60 -32.87
CA ALA A 147 -7.23 5.32 -33.58
C ALA A 147 -8.58 4.89 -34.17
N ILE A 148 -9.71 5.26 -33.53
CA ILE A 148 -11.08 4.97 -33.96
C ILE A 148 -12.02 6.14 -33.61
N PRO A 149 -13.18 6.28 -34.28
CA PRO A 149 -14.25 7.14 -33.78
C PRO A 149 -14.83 6.61 -32.46
N PHE A 150 -15.26 7.52 -31.59
CA PHE A 150 -15.95 7.18 -30.34
C PHE A 150 -17.41 6.78 -30.63
N CYS A 151 -17.86 5.70 -29.98
CA CYS A 151 -19.16 5.07 -30.17
C CYS A 151 -19.81 4.73 -28.82
N TYR A 152 -19.69 5.62 -27.84
CA TYR A 152 -20.36 5.51 -26.54
C TYR A 152 -21.89 5.55 -26.68
N GLY A 153 -22.55 4.76 -25.83
CA GLY A 153 -23.97 4.45 -25.90
C GLY A 153 -24.25 2.98 -25.52
N PRO A 154 -25.50 2.51 -25.69
CA PRO A 154 -25.86 1.11 -25.43
C PRO A 154 -25.00 0.15 -26.27
N ASN A 155 -24.44 -0.89 -25.64
CA ASN A 155 -23.52 -1.86 -26.28
C ASN A 155 -22.26 -1.23 -26.90
N SER A 156 -21.78 -0.10 -26.37
CA SER A 156 -20.63 0.62 -26.93
C SER A 156 -19.35 -0.22 -27.03
N ALA A 157 -19.15 -1.25 -26.18
CA ALA A 157 -17.98 -2.13 -26.32
C ALA A 157 -17.95 -2.85 -27.67
N LYS A 158 -19.11 -3.35 -28.13
CA LYS A 158 -19.23 -3.98 -29.45
C LYS A 158 -19.09 -2.96 -30.58
N ALA A 159 -19.61 -1.75 -30.38
CA ALA A 159 -19.50 -0.68 -31.37
C ALA A 159 -18.04 -0.23 -31.56
N HIS A 160 -17.28 -0.05 -30.48
CA HIS A 160 -15.85 0.25 -30.53
C HIS A 160 -15.03 -0.87 -31.17
N GLU A 161 -15.32 -2.13 -30.87
CA GLU A 161 -14.68 -3.30 -31.51
C GLU A 161 -14.96 -3.32 -33.02
N ALA A 162 -16.20 -3.03 -33.44
CA ALA A 162 -16.55 -2.91 -34.85
C ALA A 162 -15.83 -1.73 -35.53
N ALA A 163 -15.73 -0.58 -34.86
CA ALA A 163 -15.03 0.60 -35.35
C ALA A 163 -13.51 0.32 -35.51
N ALA A 164 -12.90 -0.42 -34.59
CA ALA A 164 -11.51 -0.87 -34.71
C ALA A 164 -11.32 -1.76 -35.94
N ARG A 165 -12.22 -2.74 -36.14
CA ARG A 165 -12.19 -3.62 -37.32
C ARG A 165 -12.33 -2.84 -38.63
N LEU A 166 -13.26 -1.90 -38.69
CA LEU A 166 -13.48 -1.05 -39.87
C LEU A 166 -12.28 -0.12 -40.16
N SER A 167 -11.58 0.30 -39.10
CA SER A 167 -10.38 1.14 -39.20
C SER A 167 -9.08 0.35 -39.40
N GLY A 168 -9.17 -0.98 -39.56
CA GLY A 168 -7.99 -1.86 -39.71
C GLY A 168 -7.10 -1.92 -38.47
N ARG A 169 -7.64 -1.64 -37.28
CA ARG A 169 -6.93 -1.62 -36.00
C ARG A 169 -7.18 -2.91 -35.21
N SER A 170 -6.17 -3.39 -34.50
CA SER A 170 -6.34 -4.48 -33.54
C SER A 170 -7.03 -3.99 -32.27
N SER A 171 -7.92 -4.81 -31.71
CA SER A 171 -8.62 -4.50 -30.47
C SER A 171 -8.64 -5.67 -29.48
N GLU A 172 -8.60 -5.35 -28.19
CA GLU A 172 -8.74 -6.31 -27.09
C GLU A 172 -9.86 -5.85 -26.14
N LYS A 173 -10.78 -6.73 -25.78
CA LYS A 173 -11.78 -6.47 -24.73
C LYS A 173 -11.28 -7.04 -23.42
N LEU A 174 -11.30 -6.22 -22.38
CA LEU A 174 -10.87 -6.59 -21.04
C LEU A 174 -12.08 -6.57 -20.11
N GLN A 175 -12.36 -7.73 -19.52
CA GLN A 175 -13.28 -7.84 -18.40
C GLN A 175 -12.51 -7.58 -17.11
N LEU A 176 -12.74 -6.41 -16.52
CA LEU A 176 -12.08 -5.94 -15.30
C LEU A 176 -13.13 -5.90 -14.19
N ALA A 177 -12.90 -6.58 -13.08
CA ALA A 177 -13.89 -6.84 -12.04
C ALA A 177 -14.39 -5.57 -11.34
N TYR A 178 -13.51 -4.57 -11.13
CA TYR A 178 -13.87 -3.32 -10.46
C TYR A 178 -14.19 -2.22 -11.47
N LEU A 179 -13.37 -2.05 -12.51
CA LEU A 179 -13.58 -1.04 -13.54
C LEU A 179 -14.90 -1.24 -14.33
N SER A 180 -15.40 -2.49 -14.40
CA SER A 180 -16.70 -2.78 -15.02
C SER A 180 -17.92 -2.30 -14.21
N ARG A 181 -17.73 -1.85 -12.96
CA ARG A 181 -18.81 -1.49 -12.02
C ARG A 181 -18.96 0.02 -11.87
N ASP A 182 -19.94 0.58 -12.54
CA ASP A 182 -20.44 1.95 -12.39
C ASP A 182 -21.70 1.99 -11.49
N ILE A 183 -21.89 3.09 -10.75
CA ILE A 183 -23.06 3.22 -9.84
C ILE A 183 -24.20 3.94 -10.53
N ASP A 184 -24.97 3.27 -11.38
CA ASP A 184 -25.98 3.95 -12.20
C ASP A 184 -27.43 3.65 -11.81
N THR A 185 -27.69 2.49 -11.23
CA THR A 185 -29.02 2.07 -10.80
C THR A 185 -29.10 1.92 -9.28
N PRO A 186 -30.32 1.93 -8.70
CA PRO A 186 -30.49 1.66 -7.28
C PRO A 186 -29.92 0.30 -6.85
N GLN A 187 -29.84 -0.67 -7.76
CA GLN A 187 -29.21 -1.96 -7.49
C GLN A 187 -27.70 -1.81 -7.38
N ASP A 188 -27.05 -1.12 -8.32
CA ASP A 188 -25.59 -0.90 -8.29
C ASP A 188 -25.16 -0.18 -7.00
N LEU A 189 -25.95 0.81 -6.56
CA LEU A 189 -25.71 1.51 -5.30
C LEU A 189 -25.85 0.57 -4.08
N ARG A 190 -26.85 -0.30 -4.08
CA ARG A 190 -27.01 -1.30 -3.01
C ARG A 190 -25.87 -2.30 -3.00
N ASP A 191 -25.53 -2.87 -4.16
CA ASP A 191 -24.45 -3.85 -4.31
C ASP A 191 -23.11 -3.25 -3.88
N HIS A 192 -22.85 -1.98 -4.21
CA HIS A 192 -21.65 -1.27 -3.76
C HIS A 192 -21.62 -1.09 -2.23
N VAL A 193 -22.74 -0.67 -1.63
CA VAL A 193 -22.85 -0.51 -0.16
C VAL A 193 -22.75 -1.86 0.56
N GLU A 194 -23.37 -2.91 0.03
CA GLU A 194 -23.30 -4.27 0.58
C GLU A 194 -21.89 -4.86 0.47
N ALA A 195 -21.17 -4.62 -0.63
CA ALA A 195 -19.77 -5.01 -0.75
C ALA A 195 -18.87 -4.33 0.30
N PHE A 196 -19.20 -3.10 0.67
CA PHE A 196 -18.49 -2.36 1.73
C PHE A 196 -18.86 -2.82 3.13
N ARG A 197 -20.10 -3.28 3.34
CA ARG A 197 -20.62 -3.81 4.61
C ARG A 197 -20.46 -5.32 4.80
N SER A 198 -20.01 -6.02 3.77
CA SER A 198 -19.75 -7.46 3.83
C SER A 198 -18.67 -7.73 4.87
N PRO A 199 -18.85 -8.73 5.75
CA PRO A 199 -17.84 -9.08 6.73
C PRO A 199 -16.52 -9.37 6.02
N VAL A 200 -15.45 -8.74 6.50
CA VAL A 200 -14.09 -9.03 6.04
C VAL A 200 -13.55 -10.10 6.97
N GLU A 201 -13.27 -11.27 6.41
CA GLU A 201 -12.55 -12.33 7.10
C GLU A 201 -11.05 -12.18 6.80
N ALA A 202 -10.23 -12.37 7.83
CA ALA A 202 -8.78 -12.42 7.69
C ALA A 202 -8.26 -13.69 8.36
N GLU A 203 -7.30 -14.33 7.71
CA GLU A 203 -6.59 -15.49 8.24
C GLU A 203 -5.18 -15.04 8.66
N CYS A 204 -4.71 -15.54 9.81
CA CYS A 204 -3.35 -15.32 10.29
C CYS A 204 -2.77 -16.69 10.64
N PHE A 205 -1.65 -17.07 10.03
CA PHE A 205 -1.04 -18.38 10.25
C PHE A 205 0.49 -18.33 10.26
N ALA A 206 1.10 -19.18 11.08
CA ALA A 206 2.55 -19.31 11.14
C ALA A 206 3.08 -20.20 10.02
N VAL A 207 4.23 -19.80 9.44
CA VAL A 207 4.98 -20.65 8.52
C VAL A 207 5.81 -21.63 9.34
N ALA A 208 5.30 -22.85 9.47
CA ALA A 208 6.00 -23.92 10.17
C ALA A 208 7.18 -24.46 9.35
N THR A 209 8.10 -25.17 10.02
CA THR A 209 9.26 -25.84 9.42
C THR A 209 10.37 -24.93 8.89
N MET A 210 10.39 -23.66 9.29
CA MET A 210 11.56 -22.80 9.03
C MET A 210 12.83 -23.46 9.63
N PRO A 211 13.94 -23.58 8.87
CA PRO A 211 15.20 -24.07 9.42
C PRO A 211 15.84 -23.00 10.32
N GLU A 212 16.87 -23.39 11.07
CA GLU A 212 17.74 -22.42 11.73
C GLU A 212 18.44 -21.55 10.69
N VAL A 213 18.32 -20.24 10.83
CA VAL A 213 18.87 -19.27 9.87
C VAL A 213 20.30 -18.91 10.25
N VAL A 214 21.20 -18.96 9.27
CA VAL A 214 22.60 -18.57 9.42
C VAL A 214 22.95 -17.39 8.50
N ALA A 215 24.12 -16.81 8.72
CA ALA A 215 24.60 -15.69 7.92
C ALA A 215 24.73 -16.08 6.44
N GLY A 216 24.18 -15.25 5.56
CA GLY A 216 24.16 -15.45 4.11
C GLY A 216 22.91 -16.17 3.58
N ASP A 217 22.04 -16.68 4.44
CA ASP A 217 20.82 -17.38 3.99
C ASP A 217 19.83 -16.44 3.27
N GLY A 218 19.30 -16.89 2.15
CA GLY A 218 18.24 -16.18 1.43
C GLY A 218 16.86 -16.44 2.05
N LEU A 219 16.39 -15.52 2.89
CA LEU A 219 15.14 -15.68 3.65
C LEU A 219 13.92 -15.98 2.79
N ALA A 220 13.75 -15.33 1.63
CA ALA A 220 12.63 -15.61 0.72
C ALA A 220 12.63 -17.06 0.23
N THR A 221 13.81 -17.63 -0.07
CA THR A 221 13.96 -19.05 -0.44
C THR A 221 13.50 -19.96 0.70
N LEU A 222 13.97 -19.69 1.92
CA LEU A 222 13.61 -20.50 3.10
C LEU A 222 12.12 -20.45 3.38
N ILE A 223 11.49 -19.28 3.27
CA ILE A 223 10.04 -19.09 3.45
C ILE A 223 9.26 -19.90 2.42
N VAL A 224 9.64 -19.83 1.14
CA VAL A 224 8.98 -20.57 0.05
C VAL A 224 9.07 -22.08 0.28
N GLU A 225 10.25 -22.58 0.65
CA GLU A 225 10.46 -24.01 0.92
C GLU A 225 9.66 -24.49 2.13
N ALA A 226 9.57 -23.68 3.19
CA ALA A 226 8.81 -24.00 4.39
C ALA A 226 7.28 -24.02 4.12
N LEU A 227 6.79 -23.06 3.32
CA LEU A 227 5.40 -23.05 2.83
C LEU A 227 5.10 -24.28 1.97
N ALA A 228 5.99 -24.63 1.03
CA ALA A 228 5.82 -25.81 0.18
C ALA A 228 5.75 -27.11 1.00
N ARG A 229 6.58 -27.26 2.04
CA ARG A 229 6.57 -28.42 2.96
C ARG A 229 5.26 -28.58 3.73
N THR A 230 4.53 -27.48 3.93
CA THR A 230 3.23 -27.47 4.64
C THR A 230 2.04 -27.40 3.67
N ASN A 231 2.29 -27.58 2.36
CA ASN A 231 1.29 -27.46 1.30
C ASN A 231 0.50 -26.14 1.37
N ARG A 232 1.22 -25.06 1.66
CA ARG A 232 0.74 -23.67 1.66
C ARG A 232 1.47 -22.89 0.56
N ALA A 233 0.84 -21.84 0.08
CA ALA A 233 1.40 -20.90 -0.88
C ALA A 233 0.93 -19.49 -0.55
N LEU A 234 1.71 -18.48 -0.93
CA LEU A 234 1.31 -17.09 -0.83
C LEU A 234 0.29 -16.74 -1.94
N ALA A 235 -0.57 -15.78 -1.66
CA ALA A 235 -1.56 -15.24 -2.56
C ALA A 235 -1.37 -13.71 -2.69
N ALA A 236 -1.95 -13.14 -3.75
CA ALA A 236 -1.94 -11.69 -3.95
C ALA A 236 -2.56 -10.97 -2.74
N GLY A 237 -1.87 -9.95 -2.23
CA GLY A 237 -2.30 -9.17 -1.07
C GLY A 237 -1.97 -9.79 0.30
N ASP A 238 -1.28 -10.94 0.34
CA ASP A 238 -0.75 -11.46 1.59
C ASP A 238 0.32 -10.53 2.17
N ILE A 239 0.37 -10.42 3.49
CA ILE A 239 1.44 -9.75 4.23
C ILE A 239 2.25 -10.80 4.97
N VAL A 240 3.54 -10.91 4.64
CA VAL A 240 4.51 -11.77 5.32
C VAL A 240 5.22 -10.94 6.40
N VAL A 241 4.97 -11.28 7.66
CA VAL A 241 5.64 -10.68 8.81
C VAL A 241 6.81 -11.57 9.21
N VAL A 242 8.01 -11.01 9.22
CA VAL A 242 9.28 -11.70 9.47
C VAL A 242 9.89 -11.14 10.75
N ALA A 243 10.18 -12.00 11.73
CA ALA A 243 10.85 -11.57 12.96
C ALA A 243 12.25 -11.03 12.65
N GLN A 244 12.64 -9.91 13.27
CA GLN A 244 13.93 -9.25 13.05
C GLN A 244 15.10 -10.21 13.26
N LYS A 245 14.97 -11.15 14.19
CA LYS A 245 16.04 -12.07 14.60
C LYS A 245 16.58 -12.87 13.43
N ILE A 246 15.70 -13.39 12.56
CA ILE A 246 16.15 -14.16 11.40
C ILE A 246 16.70 -13.25 10.28
N VAL A 247 16.21 -12.01 10.19
CA VAL A 247 16.79 -10.99 9.31
C VAL A 247 18.22 -10.68 9.74
N SER A 248 18.41 -10.28 11.00
CA SER A 248 19.72 -10.02 11.60
C SER A 248 20.68 -11.21 11.48
N LYS A 249 20.20 -12.45 11.70
CA LYS A 249 21.04 -13.65 11.51
C LYS A 249 21.49 -13.80 10.05
N SER A 250 20.55 -13.68 9.10
CA SER A 250 20.87 -13.78 7.66
C SER A 250 21.86 -12.70 7.21
N GLU A 251 21.78 -11.51 7.79
CA GLU A 251 22.65 -10.37 7.49
C GLU A 251 23.97 -10.38 8.28
N GLY A 252 24.24 -11.42 9.08
CA GLY A 252 25.49 -11.54 9.83
C GLY A 252 25.62 -10.55 11.00
N ARG A 253 24.50 -10.05 11.54
CA ARG A 253 24.47 -9.08 12.67
C ARG A 253 24.69 -9.72 14.05
N LEU A 254 25.15 -10.97 14.09
CA LEU A 254 25.49 -11.69 15.32
C LEU A 254 26.96 -11.47 15.66
N VAL A 255 27.24 -10.73 16.73
CA VAL A 255 28.58 -10.25 17.10
C VAL A 255 28.93 -10.65 18.54
N ALA A 256 30.21 -10.81 18.86
CA ALA A 256 30.62 -11.11 20.23
C ALA A 256 30.68 -9.82 21.06
N ALA A 257 30.11 -9.80 22.27
CA ALA A 257 30.14 -8.62 23.13
C ALA A 257 31.58 -8.11 23.34
N LYS A 258 32.54 -9.02 23.50
CA LYS A 258 33.97 -8.71 23.68
C LYS A 258 34.62 -7.93 22.53
N GLN A 259 33.98 -7.84 21.36
CA GLN A 259 34.49 -7.01 20.25
C GLN A 259 34.31 -5.51 20.52
N PHE A 260 33.40 -5.13 21.43
CA PHE A 260 33.13 -3.74 21.78
C PHE A 260 34.02 -3.31 22.94
N GLN A 261 35.03 -2.49 22.66
CA GLN A 261 35.93 -1.95 23.68
C GLN A 261 35.21 -0.88 24.50
N PRO A 262 34.97 -1.08 25.82
CA PRO A 262 34.15 -0.14 26.59
C PRO A 262 34.79 1.25 26.71
N SER A 263 34.01 2.28 26.36
CA SER A 263 34.31 3.68 26.62
C SER A 263 34.15 4.03 28.10
N GLN A 264 34.67 5.19 28.53
CA GLN A 264 34.45 5.69 29.89
C GLN A 264 32.97 5.85 30.21
N GLN A 265 32.17 6.30 29.23
CA GLN A 265 30.72 6.44 29.38
C GLN A 265 30.05 5.08 29.57
N ALA A 266 30.42 4.06 28.77
CA ALA A 266 29.88 2.72 28.93
C ALA A 266 30.22 2.11 30.29
N ILE A 267 31.45 2.28 30.76
CA ILE A 267 31.90 1.79 32.08
C ILE A 267 31.08 2.44 33.20
N ALA A 268 30.88 3.76 33.15
CA ALA A 268 30.09 4.47 34.16
C ALA A 268 28.62 4.03 34.17
N LEU A 269 27.97 3.97 33.00
CA LEU A 269 26.58 3.51 32.88
C LEU A 269 26.41 2.04 33.30
N ALA A 270 27.34 1.18 32.90
CA ALA A 270 27.36 -0.23 33.27
C ALA A 270 27.43 -0.42 34.79
N ALA A 271 28.27 0.36 35.48
CA ALA A 271 28.37 0.36 36.94
C ALA A 271 27.07 0.85 37.60
N GLU A 272 26.43 1.89 37.04
CA GLU A 272 25.17 2.44 37.54
C GLU A 272 24.02 1.41 37.48
N ILE A 273 23.85 0.76 36.33
CA ILE A 273 22.70 -0.12 36.09
C ILE A 273 22.99 -1.60 36.38
N GLY A 274 24.25 -1.97 36.60
CA GLY A 274 24.69 -3.34 36.89
C GLY A 274 24.77 -4.25 35.66
N LYS A 275 25.32 -3.75 34.54
CA LYS A 275 25.48 -4.49 33.27
C LYS A 275 26.93 -4.75 32.90
N ASP A 276 27.17 -5.65 31.94
CA ASP A 276 28.49 -5.79 31.29
C ASP A 276 28.83 -4.52 30.50
N PRO A 277 29.99 -3.87 30.75
CA PRO A 277 30.40 -2.68 30.03
C PRO A 277 30.58 -2.87 28.52
N HIS A 278 30.92 -4.07 28.03
CA HIS A 278 31.02 -4.35 26.59
C HIS A 278 29.64 -4.37 25.93
N LYS A 279 28.64 -4.89 26.63
CA LYS A 279 27.23 -4.84 26.20
C LYS A 279 26.72 -3.41 26.18
N VAL A 280 27.01 -2.62 27.23
CA VAL A 280 26.62 -1.20 27.25
C VAL A 280 27.28 -0.45 26.11
N GLU A 281 28.56 -0.72 25.79
CA GLU A 281 29.22 -0.13 24.63
C GLU A 281 28.53 -0.51 23.31
N ALA A 282 28.16 -1.78 23.12
CA ALA A 282 27.38 -2.20 21.96
C ALA A 282 26.05 -1.43 21.85
N ILE A 283 25.30 -1.30 22.96
CA ILE A 283 24.06 -0.53 23.02
C ILE A 283 24.30 0.92 22.62
N LEU A 284 25.33 1.57 23.16
CA LEU A 284 25.67 2.96 22.84
C LEU A 284 26.07 3.11 21.36
N SER A 285 26.81 2.17 20.79
CA SER A 285 27.22 2.20 19.38
C SER A 285 26.05 2.10 18.39
N GLU A 286 24.95 1.47 18.81
CA GLU A 286 23.70 1.35 18.05
C GLU A 286 22.68 2.46 18.38
N SER A 287 23.04 3.40 19.28
CA SER A 287 22.14 4.44 19.77
C SER A 287 22.58 5.86 19.39
N SER A 288 21.62 6.76 19.16
CA SER A 288 21.86 8.20 19.10
C SER A 288 21.79 8.87 20.46
N ASP A 289 20.92 8.37 21.35
CA ASP A 289 20.64 8.98 22.65
C ASP A 289 20.39 7.95 23.74
N VAL A 290 20.84 8.25 24.96
CA VAL A 290 20.41 7.55 26.16
C VAL A 290 19.21 8.29 26.75
N ILE A 291 18.04 7.64 26.74
CA ILE A 291 16.79 8.24 27.23
C ILE A 291 16.63 8.02 28.74
N ARG A 292 16.92 6.81 29.20
CA ARG A 292 16.83 6.47 30.62
C ARG A 292 17.77 5.32 30.98
N ALA A 293 18.56 5.52 32.04
CA ALA A 293 19.26 4.44 32.73
C ALA A 293 18.61 4.24 34.10
N ARG A 294 18.40 2.99 34.52
CA ARG A 294 17.90 2.68 35.86
C ARG A 294 18.36 1.30 36.30
N ARG A 295 18.93 1.22 37.49
CA ARG A 295 19.17 -0.05 38.17
C ARG A 295 17.84 -0.70 38.55
N GLN A 296 17.61 -1.92 38.07
CA GLN A 296 16.48 -2.76 38.44
C GLN A 296 16.85 -4.25 38.32
N PRO A 297 16.29 -5.14 39.15
CA PRO A 297 16.45 -6.59 38.97
C PRO A 297 15.58 -7.14 37.81
N PRO A 298 15.96 -8.26 37.16
CA PRO A 298 17.20 -9.01 37.33
C PRO A 298 18.39 -8.40 36.57
N ASP A 299 18.14 -7.58 35.54
CA ASP A 299 19.16 -6.86 34.77
C ASP A 299 18.76 -5.37 34.67
N GLY A 300 19.76 -4.49 34.63
CA GLY A 300 19.57 -3.04 34.57
C GLY A 300 18.72 -2.60 33.38
N LEU A 301 17.97 -1.51 33.51
CA LEU A 301 17.23 -0.92 32.39
C LEU A 301 18.09 0.13 31.70
N LEU A 302 18.19 0.03 30.38
CA LEU A 302 18.72 1.08 29.53
C LEU A 302 17.74 1.29 28.38
N ILE A 303 17.05 2.43 28.37
CA ILE A 303 16.21 2.87 27.26
C ILE A 303 17.02 3.83 26.43
N THR A 304 17.13 3.56 25.14
CA THR A 304 17.90 4.35 24.19
C THR A 304 17.06 4.66 22.97
N ARG A 305 17.45 5.71 22.25
CA ARG A 305 17.03 5.90 20.86
C ARG A 305 18.03 5.19 19.97
N HIS A 306 17.61 4.11 19.30
CA HIS A 306 18.40 3.45 18.27
C HIS A 306 18.70 4.43 17.12
N ARG A 307 19.77 4.23 16.37
CA ARG A 307 20.14 5.08 15.21
C ARG A 307 19.05 5.19 14.12
N HIS A 308 18.14 4.21 14.07
CA HIS A 308 16.96 4.23 13.19
C HIS A 308 15.82 5.11 13.69
N GLY A 309 15.89 5.58 14.93
CA GLY A 309 14.94 6.47 15.60
C GLY A 309 14.04 5.78 16.63
N TRP A 310 14.03 4.44 16.66
CA TRP A 310 13.26 3.63 17.61
C TRP A 310 13.68 3.88 19.06
N ILE A 311 12.73 4.17 19.95
CA ILE A 311 12.99 4.27 21.39
C ILE A 311 12.63 2.94 22.04
N CYS A 312 13.64 2.19 22.44
CA CYS A 312 13.46 0.83 22.94
C CYS A 312 14.50 0.49 24.01
N ALA A 313 14.33 -0.66 24.64
CA ALA A 313 15.32 -1.17 25.58
C ALA A 313 16.55 -1.67 24.84
N ASN A 314 17.74 -1.34 25.35
CA ASN A 314 19.04 -1.84 24.87
C ASN A 314 19.27 -1.66 23.35
N ALA A 315 18.73 -0.59 22.75
CA ALA A 315 18.82 -0.35 21.32
C ALA A 315 18.27 -1.51 20.44
N GLY A 316 17.37 -2.34 20.96
CA GLY A 316 16.84 -3.51 20.24
C GLY A 316 17.83 -4.68 20.15
N ILE A 317 18.96 -4.62 20.85
CA ILE A 317 19.92 -5.73 20.91
C ILE A 317 19.30 -6.88 21.71
N ASP A 318 19.33 -8.08 21.12
CA ASP A 318 18.81 -9.31 21.72
C ASP A 318 19.95 -10.29 22.07
N GLU A 319 19.77 -11.01 23.18
CA GLU A 319 20.68 -12.04 23.71
C GLU A 319 19.99 -13.41 23.81
N SER A 320 18.67 -13.44 23.67
CA SER A 320 17.87 -14.65 23.82
C SER A 320 17.82 -15.45 22.52
N ASN A 321 17.62 -16.76 22.61
CA ASN A 321 17.36 -17.66 21.47
C ASN A 321 18.38 -17.53 20.31
N LEU A 322 19.67 -17.38 20.66
CA LEU A 322 20.76 -17.27 19.69
C LEU A 322 21.31 -18.64 19.23
N GLY A 323 20.85 -19.74 19.84
CA GLY A 323 21.31 -21.10 19.61
C GLY A 323 22.43 -21.53 20.58
N ASP A 324 22.76 -22.82 20.58
CA ASP A 324 23.77 -23.39 21.47
C ASP A 324 25.18 -22.85 21.19
N GLY A 325 25.98 -22.65 22.25
CA GLY A 325 27.37 -22.20 22.14
C GLY A 325 27.53 -20.72 21.75
N ARG A 326 26.48 -19.90 21.89
CA ARG A 326 26.48 -18.46 21.60
C ARG A 326 26.51 -17.58 22.85
N ASP A 327 26.99 -18.11 23.97
CA ASP A 327 27.14 -17.34 25.21
C ASP A 327 28.06 -16.12 25.00
N GLY A 328 27.57 -14.94 25.39
CA GLY A 328 28.28 -13.67 25.20
C GLY A 328 28.21 -13.10 23.78
N MET A 329 27.36 -13.66 22.91
CA MET A 329 27.01 -13.05 21.62
C MET A 329 25.82 -12.08 21.79
N LEU A 330 25.80 -11.06 20.96
CA LEU A 330 24.76 -10.05 20.85
C LEU A 330 24.22 -10.07 19.42
N LEU A 331 22.90 -10.03 19.27
CA LEU A 331 22.27 -9.86 17.98
C LEU A 331 21.80 -8.42 17.82
N LEU A 332 22.45 -7.70 16.91
CA LEU A 332 22.09 -6.31 16.60
C LEU A 332 20.89 -6.28 15.64
N LEU A 333 20.20 -5.14 15.57
CA LEU A 333 19.16 -4.94 14.56
C LEU A 333 19.76 -4.95 13.13
N PRO A 334 18.93 -5.23 12.10
CA PRO A 334 19.32 -5.06 10.71
C PRO A 334 19.82 -3.63 10.44
N GLU A 335 20.78 -3.48 9.55
CA GLU A 335 21.33 -2.16 9.22
C GLU A 335 20.32 -1.28 8.50
N ASP A 336 19.45 -1.85 7.66
CA ASP A 336 18.30 -1.18 7.08
C ASP A 336 17.13 -2.17 6.97
N PRO A 337 16.28 -2.29 8.00
CA PRO A 337 15.17 -3.24 8.01
C PRO A 337 14.16 -3.03 6.87
N ASP A 338 13.99 -1.79 6.37
CA ASP A 338 13.13 -1.54 5.21
C ASP A 338 13.78 -2.10 3.94
N ALA A 339 15.11 -1.99 3.79
CA ALA A 339 15.83 -2.62 2.68
C ALA A 339 15.74 -4.14 2.73
N SER A 340 15.89 -4.73 3.92
CA SER A 340 15.69 -6.17 4.12
C SER A 340 14.28 -6.60 3.70
N ALA A 341 13.25 -5.86 4.13
CA ALA A 341 11.86 -6.10 3.75
C ALA A 341 11.68 -6.02 2.22
N ARG A 342 12.29 -5.03 1.55
CA ARG A 342 12.23 -4.87 0.09
C ARG A 342 12.89 -6.02 -0.65
N ALA A 343 14.05 -6.48 -0.19
CA ALA A 343 14.75 -7.62 -0.77
C ALA A 343 13.92 -8.90 -0.67
N ILE A 344 13.40 -9.20 0.53
CA ILE A 344 12.52 -10.36 0.75
C ILE A 344 11.28 -10.26 -0.14
N ARG A 345 10.64 -9.09 -0.19
CA ARG A 345 9.45 -8.86 -1.02
C ARG A 345 9.74 -9.13 -2.49
N SER A 346 10.78 -8.52 -3.05
CA SER A 346 11.15 -8.66 -4.46
C SER A 346 11.34 -10.13 -4.84
N ASP A 347 12.02 -10.90 -4.00
CA ASP A 347 12.27 -12.31 -4.25
C ASP A 347 11.00 -13.18 -4.13
N LEU A 348 10.10 -12.86 -3.19
CA LEU A 348 8.82 -13.54 -3.05
C LEU A 348 7.90 -13.23 -4.24
N GLU A 349 7.78 -11.96 -4.65
CA GLU A 349 6.97 -11.54 -5.80
C GLU A 349 7.48 -12.20 -7.09
N ALA A 350 8.80 -12.30 -7.28
CA ALA A 350 9.40 -12.99 -8.43
C ALA A 350 9.04 -14.49 -8.50
N ARG A 351 8.83 -15.15 -7.36
CA ARG A 351 8.52 -16.58 -7.28
C ARG A 351 7.03 -16.89 -7.39
N TYR A 352 6.18 -16.04 -6.82
CA TYR A 352 4.73 -16.24 -6.79
C TYR A 352 3.98 -15.48 -7.89
N GLY A 353 4.60 -14.49 -8.54
CA GLY A 353 3.96 -13.68 -9.58
C GLY A 353 2.77 -12.86 -9.07
N ALA A 354 2.77 -12.52 -7.77
CA ALA A 354 1.67 -11.85 -7.09
C ALA A 354 2.21 -10.74 -6.19
N PRO A 355 1.48 -9.63 -6.01
CA PRO A 355 1.88 -8.55 -5.09
C PRO A 355 1.84 -9.05 -3.65
N ILE A 356 2.95 -8.88 -2.93
CA ILE A 356 3.12 -9.37 -1.55
C ILE A 356 3.64 -8.22 -0.68
N GLY A 357 3.05 -8.06 0.51
CA GLY A 357 3.56 -7.17 1.53
C GLY A 357 4.59 -7.86 2.42
N VAL A 358 5.63 -7.14 2.85
CA VAL A 358 6.57 -7.64 3.85
C VAL A 358 6.71 -6.65 5.00
N ILE A 359 6.67 -7.16 6.24
CA ILE A 359 6.98 -6.40 7.45
C ILE A 359 8.08 -7.14 8.21
N VAL A 360 9.13 -6.42 8.62
CA VAL A 360 10.09 -6.91 9.62
C VAL A 360 9.63 -6.41 10.98
N SER A 361 9.42 -7.32 11.93
CA SER A 361 8.90 -6.98 13.26
C SER A 361 9.88 -7.30 14.39
N ASP A 362 9.82 -6.51 15.45
CA ASP A 362 10.57 -6.76 16.69
C ASP A 362 9.69 -6.53 17.92
N THR A 363 10.04 -7.15 19.04
CA THR A 363 9.27 -7.15 20.28
C THR A 363 9.70 -6.01 21.20
N PHE A 364 8.87 -4.96 21.32
CA PHE A 364 9.17 -3.80 22.15
C PHE A 364 8.23 -3.66 23.36
N GLY A 365 8.75 -3.00 24.40
CA GLY A 365 7.94 -2.43 25.47
C GLY A 365 7.29 -1.11 25.04
N ARG A 366 6.39 -0.58 25.86
CA ARG A 366 5.70 0.68 25.56
C ARG A 366 5.35 1.46 26.83
N PRO A 367 5.38 2.80 26.80
CA PRO A 367 5.06 3.62 27.97
C PRO A 367 3.70 3.29 28.60
N TRP A 368 3.66 3.32 29.93
CA TRP A 368 2.45 3.19 30.77
C TRP A 368 1.67 1.88 30.66
N ARG A 369 2.19 0.86 29.98
CA ARG A 369 1.56 -0.47 29.90
C ARG A 369 2.59 -1.56 30.18
N ASN A 370 2.19 -2.53 31.00
CA ASN A 370 2.96 -3.74 31.19
C ASN A 370 2.82 -4.67 29.98
N GLY A 371 3.86 -5.48 29.73
CA GLY A 371 3.92 -6.41 28.62
C GLY A 371 4.57 -5.83 27.36
N LEU A 372 5.01 -6.74 26.49
CA LEU A 372 5.64 -6.42 25.21
C LEU A 372 4.67 -6.68 24.07
N VAL A 373 4.86 -6.00 22.95
CA VAL A 373 4.14 -6.25 21.70
C VAL A 373 5.13 -6.21 20.55
N ASN A 374 4.81 -6.91 19.46
CA ASN A 374 5.56 -6.75 18.23
C ASN A 374 5.17 -5.44 17.55
N ILE A 375 6.17 -4.72 17.06
CA ILE A 375 6.01 -3.51 16.25
C ILE A 375 6.72 -3.70 14.91
N ALA A 376 6.37 -2.91 13.90
CA ALA A 376 7.08 -2.89 12.63
C ALA A 376 8.35 -2.05 12.76
N ILE A 377 9.50 -2.64 12.41
CA ILE A 377 10.78 -1.92 12.31
C ILE A 377 11.26 -1.77 10.86
N GLY A 378 10.67 -2.54 9.94
CA GLY A 378 10.88 -2.45 8.50
C GLY A 378 9.59 -2.79 7.72
N THR A 379 9.32 -2.11 6.61
CA THR A 379 8.18 -2.43 5.72
C THR A 379 8.56 -2.34 4.24
N ALA A 380 7.90 -3.17 3.42
CA ALA A 380 7.98 -3.09 1.97
C ALA A 380 6.62 -3.37 1.34
N GLY A 381 6.12 -2.41 0.57
CA GLY A 381 4.80 -2.45 -0.05
C GLY A 381 3.68 -2.15 0.93
N VAL A 382 3.84 -2.43 2.22
CA VAL A 382 2.79 -2.24 3.23
C VAL A 382 2.83 -0.82 3.81
N PRO A 383 1.70 -0.09 3.87
CA PRO A 383 1.64 1.21 4.53
C PRO A 383 1.97 1.10 6.02
N ALA A 384 2.87 1.95 6.52
CA ALA A 384 3.12 2.03 7.94
C ALA A 384 1.96 2.73 8.67
N ILE A 385 1.47 3.83 8.10
CA ILE A 385 0.28 4.57 8.53
C ILE A 385 -0.75 4.57 7.39
N VAL A 386 -2.03 4.46 7.73
CA VAL A 386 -3.12 4.71 6.78
C VAL A 386 -3.80 6.03 7.17
N ASP A 387 -3.86 6.99 6.26
CA ASP A 387 -4.59 8.24 6.52
C ASP A 387 -6.09 8.07 6.25
N TRP A 388 -6.91 8.26 7.27
CA TRP A 388 -8.37 8.27 7.14
C TRP A 388 -8.94 9.69 7.06
N ALA A 389 -8.11 10.73 7.04
CA ALA A 389 -8.55 12.09 6.78
C ALA A 389 -9.30 12.15 5.44
N GLY A 390 -10.42 12.88 5.43
CA GLY A 390 -11.30 12.98 4.26
C GLY A 390 -12.33 11.84 4.12
N ARG A 391 -12.21 10.75 4.88
CA ARG A 391 -13.28 9.74 4.99
C ARG A 391 -14.41 10.23 5.89
N THR A 392 -15.59 9.64 5.76
CA THR A 392 -16.70 9.84 6.69
C THR A 392 -16.83 8.67 7.66
N ASP A 393 -17.23 8.96 8.89
CA ASP A 393 -17.61 7.94 9.85
C ASP A 393 -18.93 7.25 9.47
N ALA A 394 -19.36 6.28 10.30
CA ALA A 394 -20.60 5.53 10.10
C ALA A 394 -21.89 6.39 10.08
N TYR A 395 -21.79 7.68 10.45
CA TYR A 395 -22.88 8.64 10.49
C TYR A 395 -22.70 9.78 9.48
N GLY A 396 -21.75 9.65 8.54
CA GLY A 396 -21.51 10.63 7.49
C GLY A 396 -20.72 11.87 7.91
N ARG A 397 -20.14 11.89 9.12
CA ARG A 397 -19.31 13.02 9.60
C ARG A 397 -17.88 12.82 9.14
N GLY A 398 -17.22 13.87 8.65
CA GLY A 398 -15.81 13.79 8.26
C GLY A 398 -14.92 13.40 9.43
N LEU A 399 -14.06 12.40 9.22
CA LEU A 399 -13.03 12.00 10.17
C LEU A 399 -11.94 13.07 10.22
N LYS A 400 -11.55 13.47 11.43
CA LYS A 400 -10.47 14.41 11.69
C LYS A 400 -9.29 13.65 12.31
N ALA A 401 -8.15 13.65 11.63
CA ALA A 401 -6.86 13.15 12.14
C ALA A 401 -6.92 11.72 12.72
N THR A 402 -7.41 10.75 11.94
CA THR A 402 -7.33 9.34 12.29
C THR A 402 -6.24 8.69 11.44
N LEU A 403 -5.14 8.32 12.08
CA LEU A 403 -3.95 7.73 11.46
C LEU A 403 -3.67 6.35 12.08
N PRO A 404 -4.40 5.28 11.72
CA PRO A 404 -4.07 3.95 12.22
C PRO A 404 -2.65 3.56 11.81
N ALA A 405 -1.87 3.08 12.78
CA ALA A 405 -0.53 2.54 12.56
C ALA A 405 -0.63 1.11 12.03
N PHE A 406 -1.09 0.98 10.77
CA PHE A 406 -1.46 -0.29 10.15
C PHE A 406 -0.36 -1.35 10.24
N ALA A 407 0.90 -1.00 9.98
CA ALA A 407 1.99 -1.96 10.07
C ALA A 407 2.23 -2.46 11.50
N ASP A 408 2.07 -1.59 12.52
CA ASP A 408 2.18 -1.99 13.92
C ASP A 408 1.00 -2.86 14.38
N GLU A 409 -0.22 -2.60 13.90
CA GLU A 409 -1.38 -3.46 14.16
C GLU A 409 -1.16 -4.86 13.58
N VAL A 410 -0.66 -4.94 12.34
CA VAL A 410 -0.31 -6.21 11.69
C VAL A 410 0.83 -6.92 12.41
N ALA A 411 1.90 -6.22 12.78
CA ALA A 411 3.01 -6.78 13.53
C ALA A 411 2.56 -7.31 14.90
N ALA A 412 1.73 -6.56 15.62
CA ALA A 412 1.18 -6.97 16.91
C ALA A 412 0.29 -8.21 16.78
N ALA A 413 -0.56 -8.28 15.75
CA ALA A 413 -1.38 -9.46 15.46
C ALA A 413 -0.52 -10.69 15.14
N ALA A 414 0.52 -10.53 14.32
CA ALA A 414 1.49 -11.61 14.06
C ALA A 414 2.21 -12.07 15.33
N GLY A 415 2.51 -11.15 16.25
CA GLY A 415 3.13 -11.45 17.55
C GLY A 415 2.35 -12.45 18.41
N LEU A 416 1.05 -12.60 18.21
CA LEU A 416 0.24 -13.62 18.90
C LEU A 416 0.62 -15.05 18.47
N LEU A 417 1.13 -15.23 17.25
CA LEU A 417 1.54 -16.51 16.69
C LEU A 417 3.06 -16.71 16.70
N MET A 418 3.85 -15.63 16.82
CA MET A 418 5.31 -15.68 16.96
C MET A 418 5.75 -16.00 18.40
N GLN A 419 5.42 -17.19 18.89
CA GLN A 419 5.86 -17.63 20.21
C GLN A 419 7.37 -17.86 20.24
N LYS A 420 8.04 -17.38 21.31
CA LYS A 420 9.51 -17.31 21.40
C LYS A 420 10.20 -18.67 21.39
N ASP A 421 9.51 -19.71 21.84
CA ASP A 421 9.97 -21.10 21.97
C ASP A 421 9.50 -22.01 20.83
N ALA A 422 8.56 -21.54 19.99
CA ALA A 422 7.94 -22.37 18.96
C ALA A 422 8.74 -22.46 17.64
N GLY A 423 9.77 -21.63 17.46
CA GLY A 423 10.55 -21.62 16.21
C GLY A 423 9.73 -21.17 15.00
N LEU A 424 8.79 -20.23 15.19
CA LEU A 424 7.87 -19.72 14.17
C LEU A 424 8.15 -18.24 13.85
N PRO A 425 9.28 -17.91 13.19
CA PRO A 425 9.70 -16.53 12.98
C PRO A 425 8.98 -15.83 11.82
N VAL A 426 8.11 -16.51 11.09
CA VAL A 426 7.42 -15.96 9.91
C VAL A 426 5.93 -16.25 10.01
N ILE A 427 5.12 -15.21 9.89
CA ILE A 427 3.66 -15.26 9.93
C ILE A 427 3.10 -14.66 8.64
N VAL A 428 2.03 -15.25 8.11
CA VAL A 428 1.30 -14.71 6.96
C VAL A 428 -0.06 -14.22 7.43
N LEU A 429 -0.40 -12.98 7.07
CA LEU A 429 -1.75 -12.44 7.18
C LEU A 429 -2.37 -12.35 5.80
N ARG A 430 -3.58 -12.91 5.66
CA ARG A 430 -4.33 -13.00 4.41
C ARG A 430 -5.72 -12.41 4.56
N GLY A 431 -6.22 -11.77 3.51
CA GLY A 431 -7.59 -11.23 3.46
C GLY A 431 -7.75 -9.81 4.03
N LEU A 432 -6.68 -9.20 4.54
CA LEU A 432 -6.69 -7.80 4.93
C LEU A 432 -6.84 -6.89 3.70
N ARG A 433 -7.66 -5.84 3.82
CA ARG A 433 -7.79 -4.80 2.80
C ARG A 433 -6.73 -3.71 3.03
N TRP A 434 -5.72 -3.67 2.18
CA TRP A 434 -4.67 -2.64 2.18
C TRP A 434 -4.28 -2.28 0.75
N GLN A 435 -3.61 -1.15 0.57
CA GLN A 435 -3.11 -0.69 -0.74
C GLN A 435 -1.59 -0.63 -0.67
N ALA A 436 -0.94 -1.14 -1.72
CA ALA A 436 0.51 -1.10 -1.78
C ALA A 436 1.01 0.35 -1.92
N ILE A 437 2.03 0.71 -1.14
CA ILE A 437 2.68 2.03 -1.21
C ILE A 437 4.12 1.84 -1.68
N ALA A 438 4.44 2.45 -2.82
CA ALA A 438 5.82 2.54 -3.29
C ALA A 438 6.64 3.41 -2.33
N GLY A 439 7.77 2.89 -1.85
CA GLY A 439 8.64 3.62 -0.91
C GLY A 439 8.12 3.66 0.53
N SER A 440 7.22 2.75 0.92
CA SER A 440 6.82 2.59 2.33
C SER A 440 8.03 2.45 3.25
N SER A 441 8.01 3.12 4.39
CA SER A 441 9.03 2.96 5.43
C SER A 441 8.38 2.76 6.79
N ALA A 442 8.92 1.84 7.60
CA ALA A 442 8.52 1.74 8.99
C ALA A 442 8.76 3.06 9.74
N ARG A 443 9.77 3.85 9.32
CA ARG A 443 10.10 5.12 9.96
C ARG A 443 9.01 6.18 9.80
N ASP A 444 8.02 5.98 8.94
CA ASP A 444 6.87 6.87 8.81
C ASP A 444 6.01 6.92 10.08
N VAL A 445 6.09 5.90 10.96
CA VAL A 445 5.44 5.96 12.29
C VAL A 445 6.22 6.79 13.31
N LEU A 446 7.50 7.08 13.04
CA LEU A 446 8.33 7.83 13.97
C LEU A 446 7.91 9.29 14.01
N ARG A 447 7.72 9.76 15.23
CA ARG A 447 7.44 11.17 15.46
C ARG A 447 8.74 11.98 15.33
N PRO A 448 8.74 13.12 14.61
CA PRO A 448 9.87 14.04 14.65
C PRO A 448 10.14 14.52 16.08
N VAL A 449 11.41 14.72 16.43
CA VAL A 449 11.83 15.16 17.78
C VAL A 449 11.08 16.43 18.22
N THR A 450 10.80 17.36 17.29
CA THR A 450 10.06 18.60 17.56
C THR A 450 8.59 18.40 17.96
N GLN A 451 8.05 17.20 17.81
CA GLN A 451 6.66 16.86 18.14
C GLN A 451 6.58 15.86 19.33
N GLU A 452 7.72 15.38 19.83
CA GLU A 452 7.77 14.48 20.99
C GLU A 452 7.38 15.27 22.26
N LEU A 453 6.47 14.71 23.06
CA LEU A 453 5.93 15.35 24.26
C LEU A 453 6.33 14.65 25.57
N PHE A 454 6.92 13.45 25.47
CA PHE A 454 7.15 12.55 26.59
C PHE A 454 8.63 12.30 26.89
N LEU A 455 9.50 12.79 26.02
CA LEU A 455 10.95 12.86 26.18
C LEU A 455 11.33 14.31 26.43
#